data_AF-A0A1H4MGN3-F1
#
_entry.id   AF-A0A1H4MGN3-F1
#
_cell.length_a   1.000
_cell.length_b   1.000
_cell.length_c   1.000
_cell.angle_alpha   90.00
_cell.angle_beta   90.00
_cell.angle_gamma   90.00
#
_symmetry.space_group_name_H-M   'P 1'
#
loop_
_entity.id
_entity.type
_entity.pdbx_description
1 polymer ?
#
loop_
_entity_poly.entity_id
_entity_poly.type
_entity_poly.pdbx_seq_one_letter_code
_entity_poly.pdbx_strand_id
1 'polypeptide(L)'
;MLRRTRTAIGLAVTALVVALSAPAVQADTAAPSGPASDRAGADDAVYVVQPRSDGTTYTAIYEPAPGVTADELRSTLRRQGVRGVQDESSALGIGIAGCSPIVGTASAWCGHKWAYGPFNDPQVYFLDHSGDSWPVTDARVDWYQAPGIDAYYRWHTAGCPGGGRHCVHVYSGNYGTAWYGLTEASTSGGYFVDGSVTVKLNDQVTPNTYAARRSVACHEMGHALGLDHNGSTNSCLSVPEFPQHPSSDDFAVLNQLYPKPGT
;
A
#
# COMPACT_ATOMS: atom_id res chain seq x y z
N MET A 1 17.29 6.03 71.24
CA MET A 1 17.33 7.51 71.09
C MET A 1 16.59 7.87 69.81
N LEU A 2 15.28 8.10 69.91
CA LEU A 2 14.59 9.40 69.93
C LEU A 2 14.54 10.17 68.59
N ARG A 3 13.37 10.07 67.94
CA ARG A 3 12.53 11.10 67.29
C ARG A 3 13.21 12.28 66.56
N ARG A 4 12.75 12.54 65.32
CA ARG A 4 11.89 13.71 65.02
C ARG A 4 11.17 13.62 63.68
N THR A 5 9.85 13.72 63.78
CA THR A 5 8.83 14.01 62.76
C THR A 5 8.98 15.43 62.21
N ARG A 6 8.70 15.63 60.92
CA ARG A 6 8.20 16.91 60.39
C ARG A 6 7.05 16.68 59.42
N THR A 7 5.90 17.13 59.87
CA THR A 7 4.63 17.31 59.18
C THR A 7 4.74 18.53 58.25
N ALA A 8 4.25 18.45 57.02
CA ALA A 8 3.99 19.61 56.17
C ALA A 8 2.54 19.59 55.68
N ILE A 9 1.81 20.59 56.18
CA ILE A 9 0.52 21.14 55.75
C ILE A 9 0.79 21.77 54.36
N GLY A 10 0.02 21.57 53.28
CA GLY A 10 -1.42 21.64 53.11
C GLY A 10 -1.73 22.89 52.28
N LEU A 11 -2.25 22.73 51.05
CA LEU A 11 -3.07 23.72 50.33
C LEU A 11 -3.69 23.04 49.10
N ALA A 12 -4.90 22.51 49.30
CA ALA A 12 -5.76 22.06 48.21
C ALA A 12 -6.54 23.27 47.69
N VAL A 13 -6.33 23.63 46.42
CA VAL A 13 -7.14 24.62 45.71
C VAL A 13 -8.27 23.87 45.02
N THR A 14 -9.47 23.95 45.60
CA THR A 14 -10.68 23.40 45.00
C THR A 14 -11.22 24.41 43.98
N ALA A 15 -10.98 24.16 42.69
CA ALA A 15 -11.61 24.92 41.61
C ALA A 15 -13.03 24.38 41.39
N LEU A 16 -14.03 25.22 41.69
CA LEU A 16 -15.44 24.96 41.42
C LEU A 16 -15.71 25.23 39.93
N VAL A 17 -15.82 24.18 39.13
CA VAL A 17 -16.26 24.29 37.72
C VAL A 17 -17.78 24.22 37.69
N VAL A 18 -18.42 25.34 37.36
CA VAL A 18 -19.86 25.41 37.09
C VAL A 18 -20.08 24.92 35.66
N ALA A 19 -20.57 23.69 35.52
CA ALA A 19 -21.01 23.15 34.24
C ALA A 19 -22.40 23.71 33.89
N LEU A 20 -22.46 24.62 32.92
CA LEU A 20 -23.70 25.02 32.27
C LEU A 20 -24.12 23.91 31.29
N SER A 21 -25.15 23.16 31.66
CA SER A 21 -25.78 22.16 30.79
C SER A 21 -26.64 22.87 29.74
N ALA A 22 -26.17 22.93 28.49
CA ALA A 22 -27.01 23.29 27.36
C ALA A 22 -27.87 22.07 26.94
N PRO A 23 -29.13 22.29 26.51
CA PRO A 23 -29.97 21.20 26.02
C PRO A 23 -29.42 20.62 24.72
N ALA A 24 -29.31 19.30 24.68
CA ALA A 24 -28.91 18.55 23.50
C ALA A 24 -30.02 18.65 22.44
N VAL A 25 -29.75 19.37 21.36
CA VAL A 25 -30.54 19.30 20.12
C VAL A 25 -30.10 18.02 19.41
N GLN A 26 -30.95 16.99 19.44
CA GLN A 26 -30.80 15.82 18.58
C GLN A 26 -31.13 16.25 17.15
N ALA A 27 -30.08 16.55 16.39
CA ALA A 27 -30.16 16.63 14.94
C ALA A 27 -30.05 15.21 14.38
N ASP A 28 -31.17 14.67 13.89
CA ASP A 28 -31.18 13.54 12.96
C ASP A 28 -30.53 14.00 11.65
N THR A 29 -29.20 13.99 11.63
CA THR A 29 -28.43 14.16 10.40
C THR A 29 -28.38 12.80 9.72
N ALA A 30 -29.35 12.54 8.85
CA ALA A 30 -29.17 11.55 7.80
C ALA A 30 -27.84 11.89 7.10
N ALA A 31 -26.88 10.96 7.19
CA ALA A 31 -25.57 11.14 6.59
C ALA A 31 -25.76 11.47 5.11
N PRO A 32 -25.22 12.59 4.61
CA PRO A 32 -25.26 12.86 3.19
C PRO A 32 -24.56 11.71 2.50
N SER A 33 -25.28 11.01 1.62
CA SER A 33 -24.68 10.18 0.58
C SER A 33 -23.70 11.08 -0.15
N GLY A 34 -22.41 10.93 0.16
CA GLY A 34 -21.35 11.69 -0.45
C GLY A 34 -21.45 11.58 -1.98
N PRO A 35 -21.01 12.60 -2.72
CA PRO A 35 -20.94 12.48 -4.17
C PRO A 35 -20.19 11.17 -4.48
N ALA A 36 -20.80 10.34 -5.33
CA ALA A 36 -20.08 9.24 -5.93
C ALA A 36 -18.79 9.85 -6.47
N SER A 37 -17.66 9.43 -5.90
CA SER A 37 -16.35 9.77 -6.44
C SER A 37 -16.42 9.35 -7.90
N ASP A 38 -16.50 10.33 -8.80
CA ASP A 38 -16.16 10.16 -10.19
C ASP A 38 -14.73 9.64 -10.15
N ARG A 39 -14.57 8.31 -10.15
CA ARG A 39 -13.26 7.68 -10.21
C ARG A 39 -12.56 8.35 -11.38
N ALA A 40 -11.48 9.05 -11.08
CA ALA A 40 -10.52 9.55 -12.05
C ALA A 40 -10.29 8.42 -13.07
N GLY A 41 -10.19 8.82 -14.35
CA GLY A 41 -10.34 7.97 -15.53
C GLY A 41 -9.79 6.56 -15.39
N ALA A 42 -10.49 5.61 -16.05
CA ALA A 42 -10.16 4.20 -16.14
C ALA A 42 -8.68 3.94 -15.86
N ASP A 43 -8.43 3.30 -14.72
CA ASP A 43 -7.12 2.80 -14.37
C ASP A 43 -6.56 2.00 -15.56
N ASP A 44 -5.44 2.47 -16.11
CA ASP A 44 -4.77 1.86 -17.25
C ASP A 44 -3.99 0.58 -16.85
N ALA A 45 -3.87 0.26 -15.56
CA ALA A 45 -3.27 -0.98 -15.12
C ALA A 45 -4.03 -2.20 -15.62
N VAL A 46 -3.24 -3.27 -15.79
CA VAL A 46 -3.75 -4.57 -16.18
C VAL A 46 -3.62 -5.53 -15.03
N TYR A 47 -4.78 -5.96 -14.53
CA TYR A 47 -4.85 -6.94 -13.47
C TYR A 47 -4.86 -8.36 -14.02
N VAL A 48 -4.16 -9.25 -13.31
CA VAL A 48 -4.26 -10.69 -13.45
C VAL A 48 -4.80 -11.27 -12.15
N VAL A 49 -5.79 -12.15 -12.24
CA VAL A 49 -6.36 -12.86 -11.09
C VAL A 49 -6.56 -14.32 -11.44
N GLN A 50 -6.00 -15.19 -10.62
CA GLN A 50 -6.04 -16.63 -10.82
C GLN A 50 -6.24 -17.36 -9.49
N PRO A 51 -7.43 -17.92 -9.23
CA PRO A 51 -7.61 -18.86 -8.13
C PRO A 51 -6.70 -20.08 -8.32
N ARG A 52 -6.10 -20.57 -7.24
CA ARG A 52 -5.22 -21.74 -7.24
C ARG A 52 -5.88 -22.91 -6.53
N SER A 53 -5.41 -24.12 -6.84
CA SER A 53 -5.94 -25.36 -6.27
C SER A 53 -5.66 -25.53 -4.77
N ASP A 54 -4.71 -24.77 -4.22
CA ASP A 54 -4.39 -24.73 -2.78
C ASP A 54 -5.29 -23.77 -1.98
N GLY A 55 -6.28 -23.14 -2.63
CA GLY A 55 -7.20 -22.19 -2.01
C GLY A 55 -6.66 -20.76 -1.94
N THR A 56 -5.44 -20.50 -2.42
CA THR A 56 -4.91 -19.14 -2.57
C THR A 56 -5.40 -18.50 -3.88
N THR A 57 -5.33 -17.17 -3.95
CA THR A 57 -5.55 -16.42 -5.20
C THR A 57 -4.27 -15.73 -5.59
N TYR A 58 -3.75 -16.02 -6.78
CA TYR A 58 -2.69 -15.22 -7.38
C TYR A 58 -3.25 -13.95 -7.98
N THR A 59 -2.59 -12.84 -7.70
CA THR A 59 -2.90 -11.54 -8.26
C THR A 59 -1.62 -10.87 -8.76
N ALA A 60 -1.76 -10.08 -9.82
CA ALA A 60 -0.70 -9.22 -10.30
C ALA A 60 -1.29 -7.94 -10.89
N ILE A 61 -0.61 -6.82 -10.69
CA ILE A 61 -0.89 -5.52 -11.29
C ILE A 61 0.28 -5.19 -12.21
N TYR A 62 -0.01 -4.91 -13.48
CA TYR A 62 0.98 -4.52 -14.47
C TYR A 62 0.75 -3.06 -14.87
N GLU A 63 1.80 -2.25 -14.79
CA GLU A 63 1.78 -0.86 -15.20
C GLU A 63 2.22 -0.71 -16.66
N PRO A 64 1.35 -0.28 -17.59
CA PRO A 64 1.71 -0.16 -19.00
C PRO A 64 2.92 0.76 -19.23
N ALA A 65 3.75 0.39 -20.20
CA ALA A 65 4.82 1.26 -20.68
C ALA A 65 4.24 2.46 -21.47
N PRO A 66 4.99 3.55 -21.74
CA PRO A 66 4.45 4.71 -22.40
C PRO A 66 4.04 4.35 -23.82
N GLY A 67 2.86 4.81 -24.19
CA GLY A 67 2.29 4.51 -25.50
C GLY A 67 1.81 3.07 -25.65
N VAL A 68 1.83 2.26 -24.58
CA VAL A 68 1.14 0.97 -24.52
C VAL A 68 -0.18 1.19 -23.79
N THR A 69 -1.29 0.94 -24.48
CA THR A 69 -2.62 0.98 -23.85
C THR A 69 -2.85 -0.27 -22.99
N ALA A 70 -3.77 -0.18 -22.02
CA ALA A 70 -4.17 -1.33 -21.21
C ALA A 70 -4.63 -2.53 -22.08
N ASP A 71 -5.35 -2.30 -23.17
CA ASP A 71 -5.82 -3.35 -24.08
C ASP A 71 -4.69 -4.01 -24.88
N GLU A 72 -3.70 -3.24 -25.32
CA GLU A 72 -2.49 -3.79 -25.96
C GLU A 72 -1.68 -4.63 -24.97
N LEU A 73 -1.56 -4.18 -23.72
CA LEU A 73 -0.90 -4.93 -22.66
C LEU A 73 -1.67 -6.22 -22.35
N ARG A 74 -2.98 -6.18 -22.13
CA ARG A 74 -3.83 -7.38 -21.95
C ARG A 74 -3.64 -8.37 -23.08
N SER A 75 -3.68 -7.88 -24.33
CA SER A 75 -3.49 -8.70 -25.52
C SER A 75 -2.09 -9.32 -25.57
N THR A 76 -1.06 -8.57 -25.17
CA THR A 76 0.32 -9.05 -25.10
C THR A 76 0.48 -10.14 -24.04
N LEU A 77 -0.03 -9.92 -22.83
CA LEU A 77 0.02 -10.90 -21.74
C LEU A 77 -0.71 -12.20 -22.12
N ARG A 78 -1.89 -12.09 -22.74
CA ARG A 78 -2.64 -13.25 -23.26
C ARG A 78 -1.85 -14.04 -24.31
N ARG A 79 -1.19 -13.37 -25.25
CA ARG A 79 -0.30 -14.01 -26.24
C ARG A 79 0.93 -14.68 -25.61
N GLN A 80 1.43 -14.13 -24.51
CA GLN A 80 2.50 -14.73 -23.72
C GLN A 80 2.02 -15.91 -22.85
N GLY A 81 0.74 -16.26 -22.91
CA GLY A 81 0.16 -17.38 -22.16
C GLY A 81 -0.18 -17.04 -20.72
N VAL A 82 -0.15 -15.76 -20.33
CA VAL A 82 -0.61 -15.32 -19.00
C VAL A 82 -2.10 -15.55 -18.91
N ARG A 83 -2.51 -16.39 -17.96
CA ARG A 83 -3.91 -16.71 -17.70
C ARG A 83 -4.54 -15.65 -16.79
N GLY A 84 -5.86 -15.61 -16.69
CA GLY A 84 -6.55 -14.75 -15.72
C GLY A 84 -6.36 -13.24 -15.93
N VAL A 85 -5.91 -12.80 -17.11
CA VAL A 85 -5.84 -11.38 -17.48
C VAL A 85 -7.26 -10.83 -17.55
N GLN A 86 -7.57 -9.89 -16.65
CA GLN A 86 -8.89 -9.31 -16.49
C GLN A 86 -9.16 -8.24 -17.57
N ASP A 87 -10.41 -8.19 -18.04
CA ASP A 87 -10.92 -7.02 -18.76
C ASP A 87 -11.25 -5.91 -17.76
N GLU A 88 -11.24 -4.65 -18.21
CA GLU A 88 -11.43 -3.45 -17.38
C GLU A 88 -12.68 -3.55 -16.48
N SER A 89 -13.83 -3.91 -17.06
CA SER A 89 -15.09 -4.05 -16.32
C SER A 89 -15.07 -5.20 -15.30
N SER A 90 -14.25 -6.23 -15.54
CA SER A 90 -14.17 -7.40 -14.68
C SER A 90 -13.34 -7.10 -13.43
N ALA A 91 -12.26 -6.32 -13.54
CA ALA A 91 -11.41 -5.94 -12.41
C ALA A 91 -12.21 -5.17 -11.33
N LEU A 92 -13.06 -4.24 -11.76
CA LEU A 92 -13.97 -3.53 -10.86
C LEU A 92 -15.07 -4.45 -10.32
N GLY A 93 -15.62 -5.33 -11.16
CA GLY A 93 -16.73 -6.22 -10.82
C GLY A 93 -16.37 -7.33 -9.81
N ILE A 94 -15.14 -7.84 -9.84
CA ILE A 94 -14.65 -8.81 -8.85
C ILE A 94 -14.06 -8.14 -7.61
N GLY A 95 -14.12 -6.79 -7.54
CA GLY A 95 -13.65 -6.01 -6.41
C GLY A 95 -12.18 -6.28 -6.10
N ILE A 96 -11.33 -6.27 -7.14
CA ILE A 96 -9.87 -6.36 -6.96
C ILE A 96 -9.20 -4.99 -7.01
N ALA A 97 -9.83 -4.02 -7.67
CA ALA A 97 -9.37 -2.65 -7.76
C ALA A 97 -10.22 -1.72 -6.87
N GLY A 98 -9.52 -0.93 -6.06
CA GLY A 98 -9.99 0.22 -5.32
C GLY A 98 -11.10 -0.08 -4.33
N CYS A 99 -10.73 -0.70 -3.21
CA CYS A 99 -11.63 -1.02 -2.11
C CYS A 99 -11.40 -0.14 -0.89
N SER A 100 -12.36 -0.21 0.04
CA SER A 100 -12.19 0.35 1.38
C SER A 100 -10.96 -0.26 2.09
N PRO A 101 -10.19 0.54 2.85
CA PRO A 101 -10.40 1.98 3.06
C PRO A 101 -10.09 2.84 1.82
N ILE A 102 -10.90 3.87 1.60
CA ILE A 102 -10.71 4.89 0.56
C ILE A 102 -10.56 6.23 1.29
N VAL A 103 -9.50 6.97 0.98
CA VAL A 103 -9.27 8.31 1.52
C VAL A 103 -8.88 9.22 0.37
N GLY A 104 -9.67 10.28 0.15
CA GLY A 104 -9.46 11.17 -0.99
C GLY A 104 -9.51 10.40 -2.31
N THR A 105 -8.39 10.41 -3.04
CA THR A 105 -8.21 9.67 -4.30
C THR A 105 -7.41 8.38 -4.15
N ALA A 106 -6.94 8.04 -2.94
CA ALA A 106 -6.23 6.80 -2.65
C ALA A 106 -7.20 5.70 -2.20
N SER A 107 -6.86 4.44 -2.47
CA SER A 107 -7.65 3.29 -2.06
C SER A 107 -6.80 2.07 -1.74
N ALA A 108 -7.36 1.11 -0.99
CA ALA A 108 -6.68 -0.14 -0.69
C ALA A 108 -6.83 -1.16 -1.83
N TRP A 109 -5.79 -1.95 -2.04
CA TRP A 109 -5.83 -3.10 -2.93
C TRP A 109 -6.62 -4.24 -2.27
N CYS A 110 -7.74 -4.59 -2.89
CA CYS A 110 -8.78 -5.38 -2.24
C CYS A 110 -8.31 -6.77 -1.82
N GLY A 111 -8.34 -7.07 -0.51
CA GLY A 111 -7.91 -8.36 0.00
C GLY A 111 -6.38 -8.57 0.01
N HIS A 112 -5.62 -7.49 -0.09
CA HIS A 112 -4.16 -7.49 -0.07
C HIS A 112 -3.68 -6.72 1.15
N LYS A 113 -3.47 -7.42 2.26
CA LYS A 113 -2.89 -6.82 3.47
C LYS A 113 -1.96 -7.78 4.19
N TRP A 114 -1.01 -7.23 4.92
CA TRP A 114 -0.12 -8.01 5.76
C TRP A 114 -0.77 -8.38 7.09
N ALA A 115 -0.38 -9.54 7.63
CA ALA A 115 -0.74 -9.89 8.99
C ALA A 115 0.13 -9.08 9.97
N TYR A 116 -0.30 -8.96 11.23
CA TYR A 116 0.51 -8.26 12.24
C TYR A 116 1.67 -9.12 12.77
N GLY A 117 1.56 -10.44 12.61
CA GLY A 117 2.45 -11.36 13.32
C GLY A 117 2.42 -11.09 14.84
N PRO A 118 3.57 -11.11 15.53
CA PRO A 118 3.67 -10.79 16.95
C PRO A 118 3.90 -9.29 17.24
N PHE A 119 3.72 -8.39 16.27
CA PHE A 119 4.07 -6.97 16.39
C PHE A 119 2.83 -6.07 16.55
N ASN A 120 3.07 -4.81 16.91
CA ASN A 120 2.02 -3.80 16.99
C ASN A 120 1.58 -3.29 15.62
N ASP A 121 2.46 -3.35 14.63
CA ASP A 121 2.24 -3.00 13.23
C ASP A 121 2.89 -4.11 12.37
N PRO A 122 2.35 -4.48 11.19
CA PRO A 122 3.02 -5.42 10.30
C PRO A 122 4.43 -4.92 9.94
N GLN A 123 5.42 -5.80 10.03
CA GLN A 123 6.80 -5.47 9.65
C GLN A 123 7.11 -6.07 8.28
N VAL A 124 7.26 -5.23 7.27
CA VAL A 124 7.52 -5.64 5.89
C VAL A 124 8.94 -5.27 5.48
N TYR A 125 9.71 -6.27 5.06
CA TYR A 125 11.07 -6.07 4.57
C TYR A 125 11.10 -6.18 3.05
N PHE A 126 11.52 -5.12 2.38
CA PHE A 126 11.84 -5.12 0.97
C PHE A 126 13.24 -5.69 0.78
N LEU A 127 13.32 -6.95 0.34
CA LEU A 127 14.56 -7.62 -0.01
C LEU A 127 14.97 -7.21 -1.40
N ASP A 128 16.02 -6.41 -1.48
CA ASP A 128 16.46 -5.82 -2.73
C ASP A 128 17.47 -6.72 -3.46
N HIS A 129 17.03 -7.23 -4.61
CA HIS A 129 17.82 -7.97 -5.61
C HIS A 129 18.07 -7.12 -6.87
N SER A 130 17.62 -5.87 -6.91
CA SER A 130 17.74 -5.01 -8.07
C SER A 130 19.17 -4.50 -8.28
N GLY A 131 19.44 -4.00 -9.49
CA GLY A 131 20.69 -3.32 -9.79
C GLY A 131 20.83 -1.99 -9.05
N ASP A 132 22.06 -1.52 -8.86
CA ASP A 132 22.42 -0.25 -8.19
C ASP A 132 21.74 1.01 -8.75
N SER A 133 21.36 0.95 -10.02
CA SER A 133 20.59 1.97 -10.72
C SER A 133 19.15 2.15 -10.19
N TRP A 134 18.60 1.22 -9.41
CA TRP A 134 17.28 1.32 -8.80
C TRP A 134 17.38 1.81 -7.34
N PRO A 135 16.84 3.00 -7.02
CA PRO A 135 16.96 3.55 -5.67
C PRO A 135 15.87 3.01 -4.72
N VAL A 136 15.78 1.68 -4.58
CA VAL A 136 14.79 0.99 -3.72
C VAL A 136 14.92 1.44 -2.26
N THR A 137 16.15 1.66 -1.78
CA THR A 137 16.39 2.16 -0.42
C THR A 137 15.70 3.50 -0.18
N ASP A 138 15.72 4.40 -1.17
CA ASP A 138 15.18 5.76 -1.06
C ASP A 138 13.67 5.81 -1.24
N ALA A 139 13.11 4.97 -2.12
CA ALA A 139 11.66 4.78 -2.22
C ALA A 139 11.07 4.25 -0.90
N ARG A 140 11.79 3.30 -0.27
CA ARG A 140 11.41 2.73 1.03
C ARG A 140 11.37 3.76 2.16
N VAL A 141 12.27 4.75 2.17
CA VAL A 141 12.30 5.78 3.24
C VAL A 141 10.96 6.52 3.36
N ASP A 142 10.26 6.74 2.25
CA ASP A 142 8.94 7.37 2.30
C ASP A 142 7.89 6.42 2.90
N TRP A 143 7.87 5.17 2.45
CA TRP A 143 6.95 4.17 2.98
C TRP A 143 7.18 3.84 4.45
N TYR A 144 8.40 3.99 4.98
CA TYR A 144 8.68 3.84 6.40
C TYR A 144 8.01 4.92 7.27
N GLN A 145 7.55 6.03 6.68
CA GLN A 145 6.81 7.07 7.40
C GLN A 145 5.32 6.75 7.53
N ALA A 146 4.84 5.69 6.87
CA ALA A 146 3.45 5.30 6.92
C ALA A 146 3.05 4.89 8.34
N PRO A 147 1.95 5.41 8.89
CA PRO A 147 1.39 4.89 10.12
C PRO A 147 0.75 3.51 9.90
N GLY A 148 0.84 2.65 10.91
CA GLY A 148 0.16 1.35 10.93
C GLY A 148 0.94 0.21 10.27
N ILE A 149 1.99 0.50 9.50
CA ILE A 149 2.83 -0.52 8.85
C ILE A 149 4.29 -0.07 8.82
N ASP A 150 5.20 -0.96 9.19
CA ASP A 150 6.64 -0.67 9.20
C ASP A 150 7.31 -1.23 7.93
N ALA A 151 7.75 -0.34 7.04
CA ALA A 151 8.50 -0.72 5.84
C ALA A 151 10.02 -0.63 6.05
N TYR A 152 10.72 -1.75 5.97
CA TYR A 152 12.18 -1.83 6.13
C TYR A 152 12.87 -2.20 4.82
N TYR A 153 14.07 -1.66 4.63
CA TYR A 153 14.95 -2.08 3.55
C TYR A 153 15.87 -3.21 4.03
N ARG A 154 16.18 -4.15 3.15
CA ARG A 154 17.21 -5.17 3.40
C ARG A 154 17.86 -5.60 2.09
N TRP A 155 19.18 -5.68 2.07
CA TRP A 155 19.87 -6.28 0.94
C TRP A 155 19.59 -7.79 0.88
N HIS A 156 19.32 -8.34 -0.31
CA HIS A 156 18.81 -9.70 -0.45
C HIS A 156 19.69 -10.79 0.18
N THR A 157 21.02 -10.64 0.19
CA THR A 157 21.93 -11.65 0.77
C THR A 157 21.78 -11.79 2.28
N ALA A 158 21.14 -10.84 2.97
CA ALA A 158 20.84 -10.94 4.38
C ALA A 158 19.61 -11.84 4.67
N GLY A 159 18.85 -12.24 3.64
CA GLY A 159 17.67 -13.10 3.76
C GLY A 159 16.48 -12.45 4.46
N CYS A 160 15.35 -13.15 4.52
CA CYS A 160 14.14 -12.66 5.18
C CYS A 160 14.26 -12.80 6.71
N PRO A 161 14.04 -11.73 7.52
CA PRO A 161 14.03 -11.88 8.96
C PRO A 161 12.80 -12.70 9.38
N GLY A 162 12.99 -13.92 9.90
CA GLY A 162 11.87 -14.72 10.38
C GLY A 162 11.15 -14.13 11.61
N GLY A 163 10.31 -14.94 12.24
CA GLY A 163 9.61 -14.58 13.48
C GLY A 163 8.37 -13.70 13.26
N GLY A 164 7.60 -14.00 12.21
CA GLY A 164 6.34 -13.31 11.90
C GLY A 164 6.51 -11.97 11.19
N ARG A 165 7.70 -11.68 10.63
CA ARG A 165 7.92 -10.55 9.74
C ARG A 165 7.74 -11.00 8.30
N HIS A 166 7.36 -10.05 7.48
CA HIS A 166 6.98 -10.26 6.09
C HIS A 166 8.07 -9.79 5.16
N CYS A 167 8.07 -10.34 3.95
CA CYS A 167 9.11 -10.11 2.97
C CYS A 167 8.53 -9.91 1.58
N VAL A 168 8.96 -8.83 0.95
CA VAL A 168 8.70 -8.50 -0.45
C VAL A 168 10.02 -8.65 -1.20
N HIS A 169 10.03 -9.45 -2.25
CA HIS A 169 11.21 -9.58 -3.10
C HIS A 169 11.18 -8.54 -4.20
N VAL A 170 12.18 -7.68 -4.28
CA VAL A 170 12.29 -6.63 -5.30
C VAL A 170 13.37 -7.03 -6.30
N TYR A 171 12.99 -7.26 -7.55
CA TYR A 171 13.91 -7.61 -8.63
C TYR A 171 13.92 -6.52 -9.70
N SER A 172 15.03 -6.41 -10.43
CA SER A 172 15.06 -5.72 -11.71
C SER A 172 15.55 -6.61 -12.83
N GLY A 173 15.16 -6.29 -14.06
CA GLY A 173 15.66 -6.96 -15.25
C GLY A 173 14.98 -6.49 -16.53
N ASN A 174 15.38 -7.08 -17.65
CA ASN A 174 14.76 -6.83 -18.94
C ASN A 174 13.54 -7.75 -19.12
N TYR A 175 12.34 -7.23 -18.91
CA TYR A 175 11.09 -8.02 -18.96
C TYR A 175 10.30 -7.81 -20.26
N GLY A 176 10.91 -7.23 -21.29
CA GLY A 176 10.24 -6.82 -22.52
C GLY A 176 9.82 -5.36 -22.48
N THR A 177 8.98 -4.95 -23.43
CA THR A 177 8.67 -3.52 -23.65
C THR A 177 7.25 -3.10 -23.28
N ALA A 178 6.46 -3.99 -22.68
CA ALA A 178 5.02 -3.77 -22.54
C ALA A 178 4.62 -3.03 -21.25
N TRP A 179 5.46 -3.07 -20.21
CA TRP A 179 5.13 -2.55 -18.88
C TRP A 179 6.38 -2.06 -18.12
N TYR A 180 6.21 -1.10 -17.21
CA TYR A 180 7.27 -0.49 -16.40
C TYR A 180 7.57 -1.22 -15.11
N GLY A 181 6.51 -1.53 -14.36
CA GLY A 181 6.56 -2.23 -13.11
C GLY A 181 5.47 -3.30 -13.03
N LEU A 182 5.68 -4.24 -12.12
CA LEU A 182 4.77 -5.33 -11.83
C LEU A 182 4.89 -5.66 -10.35
N THR A 183 3.75 -5.64 -9.66
CA THR A 183 3.59 -6.21 -8.33
C THR A 183 2.72 -7.43 -8.40
N GLU A 184 3.24 -8.58 -7.95
CA GLU A 184 2.51 -9.84 -7.90
C GLU A 184 2.51 -10.44 -6.49
N ALA A 185 1.43 -11.12 -6.15
CA ALA A 185 1.24 -11.71 -4.85
C ALA A 185 0.35 -12.94 -4.92
N SER A 186 0.36 -13.73 -3.86
CA SER A 186 -0.71 -14.68 -3.57
C SER A 186 -1.41 -14.26 -2.29
N THR A 187 -2.73 -14.37 -2.24
CA THR A 187 -3.52 -14.05 -1.05
C THR A 187 -4.33 -15.24 -0.56
N SER A 188 -4.59 -15.27 0.74
CA SER A 188 -5.45 -16.23 1.40
C SER A 188 -6.23 -15.53 2.51
N GLY A 189 -7.56 -15.65 2.52
CA GLY A 189 -8.41 -14.99 3.52
C GLY A 189 -8.30 -13.46 3.54
N GLY A 190 -7.92 -12.84 2.41
CA GLY A 190 -7.70 -11.39 2.32
C GLY A 190 -6.35 -10.91 2.89
N TYR A 191 -5.40 -11.82 3.11
CA TYR A 191 -4.04 -11.51 3.51
C TYR A 191 -3.03 -11.98 2.48
N PHE A 192 -1.91 -11.26 2.34
CA PHE A 192 -0.76 -11.75 1.60
C PHE A 192 -0.22 -13.06 2.19
N VAL A 193 0.15 -13.99 1.31
CA VAL A 193 0.86 -15.21 1.68
C VAL A 193 2.36 -14.88 1.77
N ASP A 194 2.97 -15.23 2.90
CA ASP A 194 4.39 -14.98 3.13
C ASP A 194 5.29 -15.60 2.06
N GLY A 195 6.27 -14.82 1.60
CA GLY A 195 7.20 -15.21 0.54
C GLY A 195 6.60 -15.24 -0.86
N SER A 196 5.34 -14.85 -1.05
CA SER A 196 4.70 -14.80 -2.37
C SER A 196 4.73 -13.42 -3.05
N VAL A 197 4.99 -12.35 -2.28
CA VAL A 197 4.92 -10.97 -2.80
C VAL A 197 6.22 -10.59 -3.47
N THR A 198 6.13 -10.19 -4.73
CA THR A 198 7.26 -9.84 -5.59
C THR A 198 6.99 -8.55 -6.34
N VAL A 199 7.96 -7.66 -6.36
CA VAL A 199 8.05 -6.47 -7.21
C VAL A 199 9.07 -6.71 -8.31
N LYS A 200 8.71 -6.39 -9.55
CA LYS A 200 9.61 -6.47 -10.71
C LYS A 200 9.72 -5.10 -11.38
N LEU A 201 10.94 -4.59 -11.47
CA LEU A 201 11.29 -3.28 -12.00
C LEU A 201 11.93 -3.44 -13.39
N ASN A 202 11.30 -2.90 -14.44
CA ASN A 202 11.72 -3.20 -15.82
C ASN A 202 12.83 -2.26 -16.31
N ASP A 203 14.04 -2.79 -16.45
CA ASP A 203 15.22 -2.08 -16.93
C ASP A 203 15.11 -1.66 -18.41
N GLN A 204 14.32 -2.37 -19.21
CA GLN A 204 14.28 -2.19 -20.67
C GLN A 204 13.51 -0.95 -21.10
N VAL A 205 12.45 -0.60 -20.37
CA VAL A 205 11.59 0.55 -20.70
C VAL A 205 11.79 1.72 -19.75
N THR A 206 12.12 1.47 -18.48
CA THR A 206 12.28 2.54 -17.48
C THR A 206 13.47 3.42 -17.83
N PRO A 207 13.26 4.73 -18.07
CA PRO A 207 14.37 5.64 -18.32
C PRO A 207 15.43 5.51 -17.22
N ASN A 208 16.70 5.46 -17.62
CA ASN A 208 17.81 5.37 -16.66
C ASN A 208 18.11 6.73 -16.01
N THR A 209 17.10 7.32 -15.39
CA THR A 209 17.20 8.50 -14.56
C THR A 209 16.77 8.14 -13.15
N TYR A 210 17.42 8.74 -12.15
CA TYR A 210 17.06 8.52 -10.74
C TYR A 210 15.57 8.78 -10.51
N ALA A 211 15.05 9.86 -11.09
CA ALA A 211 13.65 10.24 -10.94
C ALA A 211 12.68 9.16 -11.40
N ALA A 212 12.82 8.67 -12.63
CA ALA A 212 11.92 7.66 -13.18
C ALA A 212 12.01 6.35 -12.40
N ARG A 213 13.23 5.90 -12.09
CA ARG A 213 13.45 4.62 -11.37
C ARG A 213 12.96 4.66 -9.93
N ARG A 214 13.17 5.78 -9.23
CA ARG A 214 12.61 6.00 -7.88
C ARG A 214 11.10 5.98 -7.91
N SER A 215 10.52 6.56 -8.94
CA SER A 215 9.08 6.64 -9.07
C SER A 215 8.40 5.28 -9.25
N VAL A 216 8.90 4.48 -10.19
CA VAL A 216 8.38 3.12 -10.41
C VAL A 216 8.63 2.27 -9.16
N ALA A 217 9.80 2.37 -8.52
CA ALA A 217 10.05 1.66 -7.26
C ALA A 217 9.06 2.09 -6.16
N CYS A 218 8.78 3.38 -6.00
CA CYS A 218 7.79 3.87 -5.03
C CYS A 218 6.40 3.30 -5.31
N HIS A 219 5.96 3.35 -6.58
CA HIS A 219 4.67 2.86 -7.05
C HIS A 219 4.47 1.38 -6.69
N GLU A 220 5.36 0.52 -7.17
CA GLU A 220 5.26 -0.93 -6.94
C GLU A 220 5.38 -1.31 -5.46
N MET A 221 6.20 -0.57 -4.71
CA MET A 221 6.29 -0.78 -3.27
C MET A 221 5.00 -0.42 -2.54
N GLY A 222 4.24 0.57 -3.03
CA GLY A 222 2.91 0.90 -2.49
C GLY A 222 1.92 -0.25 -2.68
N HIS A 223 1.89 -0.85 -3.87
CA HIS A 223 1.10 -2.06 -4.12
C HIS A 223 1.48 -3.22 -3.21
N ALA A 224 2.78 -3.44 -3.01
CA ALA A 224 3.27 -4.49 -2.12
C ALA A 224 2.90 -4.26 -0.63
N LEU A 225 2.48 -3.04 -0.26
CA LEU A 225 1.95 -2.71 1.07
C LEU A 225 0.42 -2.82 1.16
N GLY A 226 -0.27 -3.07 0.05
CA GLY A 226 -1.72 -3.24 -0.01
C GLY A 226 -2.47 -2.00 -0.48
N LEU A 227 -1.80 -1.05 -1.13
CA LEU A 227 -2.46 0.08 -1.78
C LEU A 227 -2.80 -0.23 -3.23
N ASP A 228 -3.90 0.33 -3.71
CA ASP A 228 -4.20 0.39 -5.13
C ASP A 228 -3.76 1.74 -5.69
N HIS A 229 -4.06 2.01 -6.97
CA HIS A 229 -3.75 3.30 -7.54
C HIS A 229 -4.41 4.47 -6.81
N ASN A 230 -3.75 5.62 -6.94
CA ASN A 230 -4.19 6.89 -6.42
C ASN A 230 -4.44 7.88 -7.56
N GLY A 231 -5.67 8.40 -7.66
CA GLY A 231 -6.05 9.36 -8.71
C GLY A 231 -5.40 10.74 -8.61
N SER A 232 -4.59 11.01 -7.57
CA SER A 232 -3.86 12.27 -7.39
C SER A 232 -2.51 12.24 -8.09
N THR A 233 -2.29 13.15 -9.03
CA THR A 233 -1.01 13.32 -9.76
C THR A 233 0.16 13.77 -8.89
N ASN A 234 -0.02 13.88 -7.56
CA ASN A 234 1.06 14.13 -6.60
C ASN A 234 1.48 12.87 -5.83
N SER A 235 0.82 11.73 -6.05
CA SER A 235 1.17 10.45 -5.45
C SER A 235 1.99 9.59 -6.40
N CYS A 236 2.99 8.88 -5.90
CA CYS A 236 3.72 7.88 -6.69
C CYS A 236 2.85 6.70 -7.12
N LEU A 237 1.66 6.51 -6.53
CA LEU A 237 0.65 5.53 -6.96
C LEU A 237 -0.28 6.05 -8.07
N SER A 238 -0.03 7.25 -8.60
CA SER A 238 -0.75 7.72 -9.78
C SER A 238 -0.20 7.15 -11.08
N VAL A 239 -1.08 7.14 -12.08
CA VAL A 239 -0.79 6.75 -13.46
C VAL A 239 -1.31 7.83 -14.42
N PRO A 240 -0.65 8.09 -15.56
CA PRO A 240 0.68 7.61 -15.98
C PRO A 240 1.83 8.48 -15.42
N GLU A 241 1.52 9.54 -14.67
CA GLU A 241 2.51 10.39 -14.04
C GLU A 241 3.05 9.69 -12.81
N PHE A 242 4.37 9.56 -12.71
CA PHE A 242 4.99 9.00 -11.51
C PHE A 242 5.71 10.15 -10.78
N PRO A 243 5.06 10.79 -9.79
CA PRO A 243 5.72 11.47 -8.69
C PRO A 243 6.57 10.48 -7.90
N GLN A 244 7.68 10.94 -7.33
CA GLN A 244 8.62 10.02 -6.66
C GLN A 244 8.22 9.67 -5.21
N HIS A 245 7.09 10.18 -4.72
CA HIS A 245 6.71 10.14 -3.31
C HIS A 245 5.23 9.78 -3.16
N PRO A 246 4.86 9.04 -2.10
CA PRO A 246 3.46 8.88 -1.74
C PRO A 246 2.87 10.22 -1.27
N SER A 247 1.55 10.34 -1.39
CA SER A 247 0.77 11.44 -0.87
C SER A 247 0.28 11.17 0.56
N SER A 248 -0.32 12.18 1.20
CA SER A 248 -0.95 12.02 2.52
C SER A 248 -2.12 11.04 2.49
N ASP A 249 -2.83 10.93 1.37
CA ASP A 249 -3.99 10.05 1.23
C ASP A 249 -3.56 8.57 1.24
N ASP A 250 -2.40 8.26 0.64
CA ASP A 250 -1.81 6.92 0.67
C ASP A 250 -1.49 6.48 2.10
N PHE A 251 -0.88 7.37 2.88
CA PHE A 251 -0.61 7.12 4.30
C PHE A 251 -1.88 6.98 5.12
N ALA A 252 -2.94 7.74 4.80
CA ALA A 252 -4.21 7.65 5.50
C ALA A 252 -4.94 6.33 5.21
N VAL A 253 -4.86 5.82 3.97
CA VAL A 253 -5.36 4.48 3.63
C VAL A 253 -4.58 3.41 4.41
N LEU A 254 -3.24 3.47 4.45
CA LEU A 254 -2.45 2.52 5.25
C LEU A 254 -2.79 2.56 6.74
N ASN A 255 -3.02 3.74 7.32
CA ASN A 255 -3.44 3.88 8.71
C ASN A 255 -4.78 3.18 9.00
N GLN A 256 -5.71 3.22 8.04
CA GLN A 256 -7.02 2.57 8.18
C GLN A 256 -6.97 1.08 7.83
N LEU A 257 -6.08 0.69 6.92
CA LEU A 257 -5.87 -0.71 6.54
C LEU A 257 -5.19 -1.49 7.66
N TYR A 258 -4.32 -0.81 8.40
CA TYR A 258 -3.56 -1.32 9.53
C TYR A 258 -3.79 -0.46 10.79
N PRO A 259 -4.99 -0.51 11.39
CA PRO A 259 -5.29 0.26 12.60
C PRO A 259 -4.44 -0.24 13.77
N LYS A 260 -3.94 0.69 14.59
CA LYS A 260 -3.14 0.31 15.76
C LYS A 260 -3.98 -0.53 16.73
N PRO A 261 -3.46 -1.66 17.23
CA PRO A 261 -4.15 -2.46 18.22
C PRO A 261 -4.46 -1.62 19.48
N GLY A 262 -5.74 -1.50 19.85
CA GLY A 262 -6.17 -0.83 21.08
C GLY A 262 -6.49 0.68 20.95
N THR A 263 -6.58 1.22 19.74
CA THR A 263 -7.27 2.49 19.44
C THR A 263 -8.66 2.22 18.89
#